data_AF-A0A6M8MT97-F1
#
_entry.id   AF-A0A6M8MT97-F1
#
_cell.length_a   1.000
_cell.length_b   1.000
_cell.length_c   1.000
_cell.angle_alpha   90.00
_cell.angle_beta   90.00
_cell.angle_gamma   90.00
#
_symmetry.space_group_name_H-M   'P 1'
#
loop_
_entity.id
_entity.type
_entity.pdbx_description
1 polymer ?
#
loop_
_entity_poly.entity_id
_entity_poly.type
_entity_poly.pdbx_seq_one_letter_code
_entity_poly.pdbx_strand_id
1 'polypeptide(L)'
;MSIQPHLCKRRPADRELKGSLPMTDIIDHLPPVLRPQSERILADIHASGSTIDAVKNGAQANGFVLGLQCCGGIDAQQAEALSEFYDKVVECRLKRLTLGLS
;
A
#
# COMPACT_ATOMS: atom_id res chain seq x y z
N MET A 1 54.05 -13.35 2.39
CA MET A 1 52.73 -14.00 2.42
C MET A 1 51.69 -12.93 2.72
N SER A 2 51.03 -12.40 1.69
CA SER A 2 49.97 -11.41 1.83
C SER A 2 48.62 -12.11 1.70
N ILE A 3 47.75 -11.97 2.70
CA ILE A 3 46.35 -12.40 2.62
C ILE A 3 45.49 -11.14 2.64
N GLN A 4 44.79 -10.88 1.54
CA GLN A 4 43.76 -9.85 1.46
C GLN A 4 42.41 -10.43 1.90
N PRO A 5 41.62 -9.77 2.76
CA PRO A 5 40.24 -10.13 3.00
C PRO A 5 39.32 -9.35 2.04
N HIS A 6 38.74 -10.04 1.07
CA HIS A 6 37.71 -9.50 0.17
C HIS A 6 36.37 -10.20 0.38
N LEU A 7 35.32 -9.38 0.36
CA LEU A 7 33.89 -9.70 0.24
C LEU A 7 33.19 -10.26 1.50
N CYS A 8 32.83 -9.33 2.39
CA CYS A 8 31.53 -9.39 3.06
C CYS A 8 30.43 -9.31 1.98
N LYS A 9 29.92 -10.46 1.56
CA LYS A 9 28.81 -10.55 0.61
C LYS A 9 27.57 -9.91 1.24
N ARG A 10 27.25 -8.69 0.79
CA ARG A 10 25.94 -8.08 1.00
C ARG A 10 24.89 -9.07 0.48
N ARG A 11 24.00 -9.55 1.36
CA ARG A 11 22.82 -10.31 0.95
C ARG A 11 21.91 -9.36 0.17
N PRO A 12 21.48 -9.70 -1.06
CA PRO A 12 20.48 -8.91 -1.76
C PRO A 12 19.14 -9.11 -1.04
N ALA A 13 18.62 -8.03 -0.48
CA ALA A 13 17.29 -7.96 0.12
C ALA A 13 16.25 -7.54 -0.93
N ASP A 14 16.39 -8.01 -2.17
CA ASP A 14 15.51 -7.65 -3.27
C ASP A 14 15.21 -8.91 -4.09
N ARG A 15 14.54 -9.86 -3.44
CA ARG A 15 13.86 -10.93 -4.17
C ARG A 15 12.49 -10.39 -4.54
N GLU A 16 12.44 -9.71 -5.69
CA GLU A 16 11.23 -9.36 -6.42
C GLU A 16 10.20 -10.49 -6.31
N LEU A 17 9.06 -10.20 -5.68
CA LEU A 17 7.82 -10.91 -5.98
C LEU A 17 7.41 -10.50 -7.40
N LYS A 18 7.91 -11.24 -8.40
CA LYS A 18 7.39 -11.22 -9.77
C LYS A 18 5.91 -11.61 -9.72
N GLY A 19 5.02 -10.64 -9.97
CA GLY A 19 3.58 -10.86 -10.12
C GLY A 19 2.67 -9.78 -9.52
N SER A 20 3.21 -8.75 -8.88
CA SER A 20 2.43 -7.61 -8.40
C SER A 20 2.86 -6.37 -9.18
N LEU A 21 1.94 -5.77 -9.94
CA LEU A 21 2.13 -4.41 -10.43
C LEU A 21 2.57 -3.53 -9.24
N PRO A 22 3.52 -2.59 -9.41
CA PRO A 22 3.86 -1.63 -8.38
C PRO A 22 2.58 -1.08 -7.73
N MET A 23 2.52 -1.09 -6.40
CA MET A 23 1.32 -0.71 -5.63
C MET A 23 0.74 0.67 -6.02
N THR A 24 1.55 1.57 -6.58
CA THR A 24 1.13 2.87 -7.13
C THR A 24 0.32 2.81 -8.43
N ASP A 25 0.43 1.74 -9.21
CA ASP A 25 -0.15 1.65 -10.56
C ASP A 25 -1.69 1.74 -10.54
N ILE A 26 -2.32 1.25 -9.47
CA ILE A 26 -3.78 1.27 -9.33
C ILE A 26 -4.30 2.72 -9.17
N ILE A 27 -3.55 3.58 -8.48
CA ILE A 27 -3.92 4.98 -8.28
C ILE A 27 -3.78 5.76 -9.60
N ASP A 28 -2.76 5.46 -10.39
CA ASP A 28 -2.55 6.11 -11.70
C ASP A 28 -3.67 5.82 -12.71
N HIS A 29 -4.37 4.69 -12.54
CA HIS A 29 -5.54 4.34 -13.36
C HIS A 29 -6.84 5.00 -12.91
N LEU A 30 -6.85 5.74 -11.80
CA LEU A 30 -8.01 6.52 -11.39
C LEU A 30 -8.15 7.78 -12.26
N PRO A 31 -9.39 8.28 -12.44
CA PRO A 31 -9.63 9.62 -12.96
C PRO A 31 -8.74 10.65 -12.25
N PRO A 32 -8.08 11.58 -12.98
CA PRO A 32 -7.11 12.51 -12.39
C PRO A 32 -7.62 13.29 -11.19
N VAL A 33 -8.91 13.63 -11.16
CA VAL A 33 -9.56 14.35 -10.05
C VAL A 33 -9.62 13.54 -8.75
N LEU A 34 -9.57 12.21 -8.82
CA LEU A 34 -9.68 11.31 -7.67
C LEU A 34 -8.32 10.92 -7.09
N ARG A 35 -7.23 11.04 -7.85
CA ARG A 35 -5.89 10.62 -7.43
C ARG A 35 -5.39 11.33 -6.17
N PRO A 36 -5.49 12.67 -6.03
CA PRO A 36 -4.98 13.35 -4.84
C PRO A 36 -5.63 12.88 -3.53
N GLN A 37 -6.92 12.56 -3.59
CA GLN A 37 -7.63 12.02 -2.42
C GLN A 37 -7.18 10.58 -2.12
N SER A 38 -7.01 9.76 -3.16
CA SER A 38 -6.50 8.40 -3.02
C SER A 38 -5.07 8.35 -2.44
N GLU A 39 -4.19 9.22 -2.94
CA GLU A 39 -2.81 9.39 -2.45
C GLU A 39 -2.77 9.84 -0.99
N ARG A 40 -3.65 10.76 -0.60
CA ARG A 40 -3.77 11.21 0.79
C ARG A 40 -4.17 10.06 1.72
N ILE A 41 -5.18 9.27 1.34
CA ILE A 41 -5.61 8.10 2.10
C ILE A 41 -4.44 7.11 2.26
N LEU A 42 -3.70 6.87 1.18
CA LEU A 42 -2.51 6.01 1.22
C LEU A 42 -1.46 6.54 2.21
N ALA A 43 -1.17 7.84 2.18
CA ALA A 43 -0.25 8.48 3.11
C ALA A 43 -0.72 8.36 4.56
N ASP A 44 -2.01 8.54 4.83
CA ASP A 44 -2.60 8.40 6.17
C ASP A 44 -2.48 6.96 6.70
N ILE A 45 -2.66 5.94 5.86
CA ILE A 45 -2.44 4.54 6.24
C ILE A 45 -0.96 4.31 6.57
N HIS A 46 -0.03 4.78 5.73
CA HIS A 46 1.41 4.63 6.00
C HIS A 46 1.87 5.33 7.27
N ALA A 47 1.31 6.50 7.57
CA ALA A 47 1.63 7.30 8.75
C ALA A 47 1.02 6.75 10.05
N SER A 48 0.16 5.73 9.99
CA SER A 48 -0.56 5.20 11.16
C SER A 48 0.41 4.67 12.21
N GLY A 49 0.44 5.29 13.39
CA GLY A 49 1.36 4.93 14.49
C GLY A 49 0.87 3.81 15.40
N SER A 50 -0.37 3.35 15.21
CA SER A 50 -1.01 2.32 16.03
C SER A 50 -1.88 1.40 15.19
N THR A 51 -2.16 0.19 15.69
CA THR A 51 -3.08 -0.76 15.06
C THR A 51 -4.48 -0.16 14.89
N ILE A 52 -4.93 0.63 15.89
CA ILE A 52 -6.24 1.30 15.86
C ILE A 52 -6.29 2.31 14.72
N ASP A 53 -5.25 3.13 14.55
CA ASP A 53 -5.19 4.12 13.47
C ASP A 53 -5.13 3.45 12.09
N ALA A 54 -4.35 2.37 11.95
CA ALA A 54 -4.26 1.64 10.68
C ALA A 54 -5.62 1.04 10.28
N VAL A 55 -6.37 0.45 11.23
CA VAL A 55 -7.73 -0.06 10.97
C VAL A 55 -8.70 1.07 10.64
N LYS A 56 -8.65 2.18 11.38
CA LYS A 56 -9.51 3.35 11.13
C LYS A 56 -9.29 3.92 9.73
N ASN A 57 -8.04 4.12 9.34
CA ASN A 57 -7.69 4.67 8.03
C ASN A 57 -8.02 3.67 6.90
N GLY A 58 -7.90 2.36 7.15
CA GLY A 58 -8.38 1.32 6.24
C GLY A 58 -9.90 1.35 6.02
N ALA A 59 -10.68 1.52 7.09
CA ALA A 59 -12.13 1.68 6.98
C ALA A 59 -12.51 2.94 6.19
N GLN A 60 -11.79 4.05 6.39
CA GLN A 60 -11.98 5.27 5.60
C GLN A 60 -11.67 5.07 4.12
N ALA A 61 -10.62 4.30 3.82
CA ALA A 61 -10.26 3.94 2.45
C ALA A 61 -11.38 3.14 1.77
N ASN A 62 -11.90 2.09 2.42
CA ASN A 62 -13.00 1.30 1.89
C ASN A 62 -14.29 2.13 1.75
N GLY A 63 -14.57 3.04 2.68
CA GLY A 63 -15.67 4.01 2.55
C GLY A 63 -15.53 4.94 1.35
N PHE A 64 -14.31 5.39 1.04
CA PHE A 64 -14.02 6.16 -0.17
C PHE A 64 -14.31 5.36 -1.44
N VAL A 65 -13.82 4.12 -1.53
CA VAL A 65 -14.07 3.26 -2.70
C VAL A 65 -15.56 3.01 -2.92
N LEU A 66 -16.29 2.66 -1.86
CA LEU A 66 -17.74 2.47 -1.91
C LEU A 66 -18.44 3.75 -2.37
N GLY A 67 -18.04 4.92 -1.84
CA GLY A 67 -18.58 6.21 -2.26
C GLY A 67 -18.38 6.48 -3.76
N LEU A 68 -17.20 6.18 -4.29
CA LEU A 68 -16.91 6.32 -5.72
C LEU A 68 -17.77 5.39 -6.58
N GLN A 69 -17.92 4.13 -6.17
CA GLN A 69 -18.75 3.17 -6.89
C GLN A 69 -20.23 3.60 -6.89
N CYS A 70 -20.75 4.03 -5.73
CA CYS A 70 -22.15 4.46 -5.60
C CYS A 70 -22.47 5.72 -6.42
N CYS A 71 -21.53 6.65 -6.60
CA CYS A 71 -21.74 7.84 -7.41
C CYS A 71 -21.40 7.64 -8.90
N GLY A 72 -20.98 6.43 -9.30
CA GLY A 72 -20.57 6.13 -10.67
C GLY A 72 -19.22 6.73 -11.08
N GLY A 73 -18.38 7.12 -10.11
CA GLY A 73 -17.04 7.65 -10.36
C GLY A 73 -16.04 6.59 -10.83
N ILE A 74 -16.31 5.31 -10.51
CA ILE A 74 -15.59 4.13 -10.98
C ILE A 74 -16.58 2.97 -11.18
N ASP A 75 -16.21 1.98 -12.00
CA ASP A 75 -17.00 0.75 -12.16
C ASP A 75 -16.74 -0.27 -11.04
N ALA A 76 -17.49 -1.39 -11.05
CA ALA A 76 -17.38 -2.43 -10.04
C ALA A 76 -16.00 -3.13 -10.02
N GLN A 77 -15.38 -3.32 -11.19
CA GLN A 77 -14.07 -3.96 -11.30
C GLN A 77 -12.97 -3.05 -10.75
N GLN A 78 -13.05 -1.75 -11.05
CA GLN A 78 -12.17 -0.74 -10.50
C GLN A 78 -12.34 -0.61 -8.98
N ALA A 79 -13.57 -0.67 -8.48
CA ALA A 79 -13.87 -0.64 -7.05
C ALA A 79 -13.28 -1.86 -6.32
N GLU A 80 -13.43 -3.05 -6.88
CA GLU A 80 -12.83 -4.28 -6.33
C GLU A 80 -11.30 -4.18 -6.28
N ALA A 81 -10.66 -3.80 -7.40
CA ALA A 81 -9.22 -3.64 -7.47
C ALA A 81 -8.68 -2.60 -6.47
N LEU A 82 -9.37 -1.47 -6.31
CA LEU A 82 -8.97 -0.41 -5.39
C LEU A 82 -9.20 -0.81 -3.92
N SER A 83 -10.25 -1.59 -3.63
CA SER A 83 -10.49 -2.12 -2.28
C SER A 83 -9.41 -3.12 -1.89
N GLU A 84 -9.10 -4.09 -2.77
CA GLU A 84 -8.01 -5.04 -2.54
C GLU A 84 -6.65 -4.35 -2.35
N PHE A 85 -6.42 -3.27 -3.09
CA PHE A 85 -5.22 -2.46 -2.94
C PHE A 85 -5.12 -1.89 -1.52
N TYR A 86 -6.16 -1.21 -1.03
CA TYR A 86 -6.14 -0.64 0.31
C TYR A 86 -6.04 -1.70 1.40
N ASP A 87 -6.73 -2.83 1.25
CA ASP A 87 -6.65 -3.95 2.19
C ASP A 87 -5.20 -4.46 2.30
N LYS A 88 -4.49 -4.61 1.17
CA LYS A 88 -3.06 -5.01 1.16
C LYS A 88 -2.16 -3.98 1.82
N VAL A 89 -2.41 -2.68 1.61
CA VAL A 89 -1.65 -1.60 2.27
C VAL A 89 -1.84 -1.66 3.79
N VAL A 90 -3.10 -1.79 4.24
CA VAL A 90 -3.46 -1.85 5.66
C VAL A 90 -2.87 -3.10 6.29
N GLU A 91 -2.99 -4.26 5.66
CA GLU A 91 -2.38 -5.52 6.12
C GLU A 91 -0.86 -5.37 6.29
N CYS A 92 -0.18 -4.79 5.31
CA CYS A 92 1.25 -4.51 5.40
C CYS A 92 1.58 -3.61 6.60
N ARG A 93 0.81 -2.54 6.81
CA ARG A 93 1.04 -1.63 7.95
C ARG A 93 0.78 -2.31 9.29
N LEU A 94 -0.29 -3.09 9.41
CA LEU A 94 -0.63 -3.83 10.62
C LEU A 94 0.45 -4.85 10.99
N LYS A 95 0.97 -5.58 10.01
CA LYS A 95 2.11 -6.50 10.21
C LYS A 95 3.33 -5.76 10.76
N ARG A 96 3.68 -4.61 10.17
CA ARG A 96 4.79 -3.78 10.64
C ARG A 96 4.60 -3.33 12.08
N LEU A 97 3.44 -2.77 12.41
CA LEU A 97 3.09 -2.32 13.76
C LEU A 97 3.13 -3.44 14.79
N THR A 98 2.58 -4.61 14.45
CA THR A 98 2.55 -5.79 15.34
C THR A 98 3.95 -6.35 15.59
N LEU A 99 4.85 -6.24 14.62
CA LEU A 99 6.25 -6.66 14.73
C LEU A 99 7.17 -5.57 15.33
N GLY A 100 6.64 -4.39 15.67
CA GLY A 100 7.45 -3.26 16.17
C GLY A 100 8.37 -2.64 15.11
N LEU A 101 8.07 -2.84 13.82
CA LEU A 101 8.81 -2.27 12.70
C LEU A 101 8.18 -0.93 12.33
N SER A 102 8.85 0.19 12.63
CA SER A 102 8.38 1.54 12.27
C SER A 102 8.40 1.75 10.77
#